data_AF-V7FF96-F1
#
_entry.id   AF-V7FF96-F1
#
_cell.length_a   1.000
_cell.length_b   1.000
_cell.length_c   1.000
_cell.angle_alpha   90.00
_cell.angle_beta   90.00
_cell.angle_gamma   90.00
#
_symmetry.space_group_name_H-M   'P 1'
#
loop_
_entity.id
_entity.type
_entity.pdbx_description
1 polymer ?
#
loop_
_entity_poly.entity_id
_entity_poly.type
_entity_poly.pdbx_seq_one_letter_code
_entity_poly.pdbx_strand_id
1 'polypeptide(L)'
;MFEVVGDWKTGSRSWFALNTLGLIVAISVLLLPGLESANAQTNWTLDPTASVLTYQSVKKNTIVETNKIRNIAGTLSSTGEAKITFDLNSVDTGVDLRNVRMRFLFFETFKYPSAELTAKVDPAALADLGTKRRVKAVLPFRLNLHGVDKDLEANIVVTMISDSMVSVASETPVAVHVEDFGLLPNVDKLQQAANVTNIVPTASVSFDFVFNADGSKPAAVQTVAASTADVGPVPTDAAKANFSDEECLNRFAVLSRTGAIYFRSASARLDNQSRPLLAEVVGVVGKCPGLKVEVSGHTDSDGSPATNKLLSERRAQAVADAIVAAGIARTQITATGYGEERPVAANDTPKNKALNRRIEFSATKLVN
;
A
#
# COMPACT_ATOMS: atom_id res chain seq x y z
N MET A 1 -13.99 -57.65 57.38
CA MET A 1 -14.01 -59.03 57.94
C MET A 1 -14.81 -59.87 56.97
N PHE A 2 -14.24 -61.02 56.56
CA PHE A 2 -14.66 -61.97 55.51
C PHE A 2 -14.41 -61.57 54.05
N GLU A 3 -13.98 -62.44 53.15
CA GLU A 3 -13.00 -63.56 53.11
C GLU A 3 -13.02 -64.06 51.65
N VAL A 4 -11.83 -64.33 51.08
CA VAL A 4 -11.47 -65.53 50.26
C VAL A 4 -12.25 -65.74 48.94
N VAL A 5 -11.71 -65.42 47.75
CA VAL A 5 -10.71 -66.16 46.91
C VAL A 5 -11.05 -67.64 46.67
N GLY A 6 -11.36 -67.99 45.43
CA GLY A 6 -11.41 -69.37 44.93
C GLY A 6 -11.39 -69.37 43.40
N ASP A 7 -10.34 -69.94 42.85
CA ASP A 7 -9.87 -69.79 41.48
C ASP A 7 -9.71 -71.18 40.84
N TRP A 8 -9.64 -71.21 39.50
CA TRP A 8 -9.17 -72.29 38.60
C TRP A 8 -10.07 -73.46 38.12
N LYS A 9 -10.13 -73.51 36.77
CA LYS A 9 -9.67 -74.60 35.85
C LYS A 9 -10.65 -75.55 35.14
N THR A 10 -10.85 -75.24 33.85
CA THR A 10 -10.55 -76.01 32.62
C THR A 10 -11.20 -77.37 32.31
N GLY A 11 -11.69 -77.44 31.05
CA GLY A 11 -11.75 -78.64 30.19
C GLY A 11 -13.20 -78.99 29.76
N SER A 12 -13.55 -79.41 28.54
CA SER A 12 -12.86 -79.66 27.27
C SER A 12 -13.92 -80.06 26.21
N ARG A 13 -13.61 -79.88 24.91
CA ARG A 13 -14.09 -80.64 23.70
C ARG A 13 -15.56 -80.47 23.23
N SER A 14 -15.80 -79.83 22.07
CA SER A 14 -16.03 -80.39 20.70
C SER A 14 -17.23 -81.37 20.61
N TRP A 15 -18.19 -81.33 19.69
CA TRP A 15 -18.19 -81.06 18.24
C TRP A 15 -19.67 -81.07 17.74
N PHE A 16 -19.90 -80.79 16.44
CA PHE A 16 -21.17 -80.79 15.67
C PHE A 16 -22.05 -79.53 15.76
N ALA A 17 -22.77 -79.07 14.73
CA ALA A 17 -22.65 -79.06 13.26
C ALA A 17 -23.87 -78.24 12.76
N LEU A 18 -23.63 -77.36 11.78
CA LEU A 18 -24.56 -76.83 10.77
C LEU A 18 -25.90 -76.12 11.14
N ASN A 19 -25.92 -74.85 10.70
CA ASN A 19 -26.98 -74.13 9.96
C ASN A 19 -28.43 -74.14 10.49
N THR A 20 -28.93 -72.96 10.86
CA THR A 20 -29.98 -72.23 10.11
C THR A 20 -30.27 -70.85 10.72
N LEU A 21 -30.74 -69.95 9.86
CA LEU A 21 -30.98 -68.51 10.03
C LEU A 21 -31.71 -68.08 11.32
N GLY A 22 -31.35 -66.91 11.86
CA GLY A 22 -32.26 -66.15 12.72
C GLY A 22 -31.63 -65.01 13.52
N LEU A 23 -31.77 -63.78 13.00
CA LEU A 23 -31.86 -62.52 13.76
C LEU A 23 -30.65 -62.10 14.64
N ILE A 24 -29.77 -61.29 14.06
CA ILE A 24 -28.81 -60.46 14.80
C ILE A 24 -29.59 -59.32 15.47
N VAL A 25 -29.74 -59.37 16.80
CA VAL A 25 -29.96 -58.18 17.63
C VAL A 25 -28.67 -57.98 18.41
N ALA A 26 -27.68 -57.35 17.75
CA ALA A 26 -26.52 -56.81 18.43
C ALA A 26 -26.91 -55.42 18.96
N ILE A 27 -26.99 -55.29 20.28
CA ILE A 27 -26.98 -54.00 20.97
C ILE A 27 -25.59 -53.42 20.73
N SER A 28 -25.45 -52.66 19.65
CA SER A 28 -24.32 -51.77 19.44
C SER A 28 -24.49 -50.59 20.38
N VAL A 29 -23.73 -50.59 21.48
CA VAL A 29 -23.41 -49.37 22.21
C VAL A 29 -22.65 -48.48 21.23
N LEU A 30 -23.38 -47.60 20.54
CA LEU A 30 -22.83 -46.47 19.82
C LEU A 30 -22.17 -45.57 20.87
N LEU A 31 -20.85 -45.70 21.04
CA LEU A 31 -20.02 -44.57 21.39
C LEU A 31 -20.24 -43.52 20.30
N LEU A 32 -21.13 -42.56 20.57
CA LEU A 32 -21.16 -41.31 19.84
C LEU A 32 -19.81 -40.64 20.14
N PRO A 33 -18.88 -40.50 19.18
CA PRO A 33 -17.83 -39.51 19.35
C PRO A 33 -18.57 -38.19 19.56
N GLY A 34 -18.26 -37.50 20.66
CA GLY A 34 -18.76 -36.17 20.91
C GLY A 34 -18.56 -35.37 19.62
N LEU A 35 -19.65 -34.78 19.13
CA LEU A 35 -19.55 -33.65 18.23
C LEU A 35 -18.84 -32.56 19.05
N GLU A 36 -17.51 -32.59 19.04
CA GLU A 36 -16.73 -31.40 19.28
C GLU A 36 -17.29 -30.39 18.27
N SER A 37 -18.04 -29.43 18.81
CA SER A 37 -18.44 -28.27 18.04
C SER A 37 -17.13 -27.68 17.56
N ALA A 38 -16.79 -27.87 16.29
CA ALA A 38 -15.72 -27.14 15.66
C ALA A 38 -16.10 -25.67 15.84
N ASN A 39 -15.55 -25.02 16.87
CA ASN A 39 -15.75 -23.60 17.10
C ASN A 39 -15.38 -22.93 15.78
N ALA A 40 -16.37 -22.34 15.11
CA ALA A 40 -16.18 -21.69 13.84
C ALA A 40 -15.10 -20.62 14.07
N GLN A 41 -13.92 -20.90 13.51
CA GLN A 41 -12.75 -20.07 13.63
C GLN A 41 -13.09 -18.71 13.01
N THR A 42 -13.20 -17.68 13.85
CA THR A 42 -13.70 -16.37 13.44
C THR A 42 -12.57 -15.58 12.81
N ASN A 43 -12.69 -15.33 11.51
CA ASN A 43 -11.87 -14.35 10.80
C ASN A 43 -12.47 -12.96 10.99
N TRP A 44 -11.64 -11.94 10.79
CA TRP A 44 -12.02 -10.54 10.96
C TRP A 44 -11.60 -9.73 9.76
N THR A 45 -12.45 -8.81 9.34
CA THR A 45 -12.21 -7.89 8.23
C THR A 45 -12.26 -6.45 8.72
N LEU A 46 -11.29 -5.64 8.31
CA LEU A 46 -11.21 -4.21 8.63
C LEU A 46 -12.37 -3.47 7.97
N ASP A 47 -13.07 -2.63 8.74
CA ASP A 47 -14.06 -1.69 8.24
C ASP A 47 -13.35 -0.39 7.82
N PRO A 48 -13.22 -0.11 6.51
CA PRO A 48 -12.50 1.07 6.05
C PRO A 48 -13.23 2.36 6.42
N THR A 49 -14.55 2.32 6.61
CA THR A 49 -15.37 3.51 6.91
C THR A 49 -15.30 3.93 8.38
N ALA A 50 -14.89 3.02 9.25
CA ALA A 50 -14.68 3.25 10.67
C ALA A 50 -13.20 3.23 11.08
N SER A 51 -12.28 3.06 10.12
CA SER A 51 -10.85 2.96 10.38
C SER A 51 -10.10 4.20 9.89
N VAL A 52 -9.09 4.63 10.66
CA VAL A 52 -8.26 5.79 10.33
C VAL A 52 -6.79 5.51 10.59
N LEU A 53 -5.94 5.99 9.67
CA LEU A 53 -4.51 6.16 9.89
C LEU A 53 -4.14 7.62 9.69
N THR A 54 -3.42 8.16 10.65
CA THR A 54 -2.82 9.50 10.58
C THR A 54 -1.31 9.40 10.67
N TYR A 55 -0.61 10.29 9.99
CA TYR A 55 0.81 10.49 10.19
C TYR A 55 1.14 11.97 10.30
N GLN A 56 2.07 12.29 11.18
CA GLN A 56 2.58 13.65 11.37
C GLN A 56 3.94 13.78 10.70
N SER A 57 4.09 14.84 9.91
CA SER A 57 5.37 15.26 9.35
C SER A 57 5.77 16.61 9.96
N VAL A 58 7.08 16.88 10.01
CA VAL A 58 7.61 18.16 10.50
C VAL A 58 8.42 18.82 9.40
N LYS A 59 8.11 20.09 9.11
CA LYS A 59 8.88 20.93 8.18
C LYS A 59 9.37 22.20 8.84
N LYS A 60 10.46 22.77 8.31
CA LYS A 60 11.11 23.96 8.88
C LYS A 60 11.40 23.78 10.39
N ASN A 61 11.69 22.53 10.79
CA ASN A 61 11.94 22.07 12.17
C ASN A 61 10.83 22.30 13.21
N THR A 62 9.73 22.99 12.86
CA THR A 62 8.77 23.51 13.86
C THR A 62 7.32 23.36 13.42
N ILE A 63 7.04 23.20 12.13
CA ILE A 63 5.68 23.11 11.62
C ILE A 63 5.30 21.64 11.54
N VAL A 64 4.39 21.22 12.41
CA VAL A 64 3.80 19.89 12.41
C VAL A 64 2.55 19.87 11.53
N GLU A 65 2.45 18.88 10.66
CA GLU A 65 1.30 18.69 9.77
C GLU A 65 0.74 17.28 9.93
N THR A 66 -0.55 17.16 10.22
CA THR A 66 -1.25 15.88 10.29
C THR A 66 -1.83 15.52 8.94
N ASN A 67 -1.56 14.31 8.47
CA ASN A 67 -1.94 13.79 7.16
C ASN A 67 -2.54 12.39 7.32
N LYS A 68 -3.11 11.83 6.25
CA LYS A 68 -3.80 10.53 6.27
C LYS A 68 -3.41 9.65 5.08
N ILE A 69 -3.61 8.35 5.23
CA ILE A 69 -3.83 7.41 4.14
C ILE A 69 -5.26 6.90 4.29
N ARG A 70 -6.12 7.16 3.31
CA ARG A 70 -7.59 7.04 3.46
C ARG A 70 -8.10 5.64 3.10
N ASN A 71 -7.52 5.03 2.08
CA ASN A 71 -7.91 3.72 1.57
C ASN A 71 -7.09 2.65 2.26
N ILE A 72 -7.71 1.97 3.21
CA ILE A 72 -7.10 0.93 4.03
C ILE A 72 -7.97 -0.32 3.91
N ALA A 73 -7.33 -1.47 3.75
CA ALA A 73 -7.99 -2.77 3.81
C ALA A 73 -7.21 -3.66 4.77
N GLY A 74 -7.86 -4.60 5.42
CA GLY A 74 -7.16 -5.49 6.35
C GLY A 74 -7.97 -6.70 6.75
N THR A 75 -7.24 -7.72 7.17
CA THR A 75 -7.78 -9.01 7.61
C THR A 75 -7.01 -9.47 8.83
N LEU A 76 -7.70 -10.17 9.73
CA LEU A 76 -7.10 -10.96 10.81
C LEU A 76 -7.70 -12.36 10.74
N SER A 77 -6.86 -13.35 10.46
CA SER A 77 -7.30 -14.74 10.43
C SER A 77 -7.54 -15.28 11.84
N SER A 78 -8.31 -16.36 11.91
CA SER A 78 -8.48 -17.16 13.12
C SER A 78 -7.18 -17.73 13.69
N THR A 79 -6.13 -17.86 12.87
CA THR A 79 -4.80 -18.31 13.28
C THR A 79 -3.94 -17.16 13.80
N GLY A 80 -4.46 -15.94 13.89
CA GLY A 80 -3.75 -14.76 14.37
C GLY A 80 -2.90 -14.06 13.30
N GLU A 81 -3.05 -14.38 12.02
CA GLU A 81 -2.32 -13.69 10.95
C GLU A 81 -3.06 -12.41 10.57
N ALA A 82 -2.46 -11.27 10.89
CA ALA A 82 -2.97 -9.97 10.53
C ALA A 82 -2.23 -9.43 9.30
N LYS A 83 -2.99 -8.86 8.38
CA LYS A 83 -2.47 -8.13 7.21
C LYS A 83 -3.29 -6.86 7.02
N ILE A 84 -2.61 -5.73 6.82
CA ILE A 84 -3.24 -4.46 6.47
C ILE A 84 -2.53 -3.91 5.24
N THR A 85 -3.30 -3.50 4.24
CA THR A 85 -2.82 -2.87 3.02
C THR A 85 -3.27 -1.41 3.01
N PHE A 86 -2.32 -0.52 2.74
CA PHE A 86 -2.54 0.92 2.62
C PHE A 86 -2.36 1.32 1.17
N ASP A 87 -3.41 1.80 0.50
CA ASP A 87 -3.28 2.33 -0.87
C ASP A 87 -2.69 3.74 -0.83
N LEU A 88 -1.44 3.87 -1.24
CA LEU A 88 -0.67 5.10 -1.15
C LEU A 88 -1.17 6.16 -2.15
N ASN A 89 -1.99 5.79 -3.13
CA ASN A 89 -2.67 6.77 -4.00
C ASN A 89 -3.77 7.55 -3.28
N SER A 90 -4.16 7.10 -2.09
CA SER A 90 -5.15 7.74 -1.21
C SER A 90 -4.52 8.64 -0.15
N VAL A 91 -3.24 9.02 -0.31
CA VAL A 91 -2.60 10.00 0.56
C VAL A 91 -3.38 11.31 0.54
N ASP A 92 -3.77 11.74 1.73
CA ASP A 92 -4.59 12.92 1.94
C ASP A 92 -3.91 13.84 2.93
N THR A 93 -3.42 14.95 2.40
CA THR A 93 -2.83 16.04 3.16
C THR A 93 -3.74 17.28 3.21
N GLY A 94 -4.97 17.18 2.68
CA GLY A 94 -5.85 18.34 2.48
C GLY A 94 -5.39 19.35 1.42
N VAL A 95 -4.29 19.07 0.70
CA VAL A 95 -3.76 19.93 -0.38
C VAL A 95 -3.45 19.08 -1.61
N ASP A 96 -4.21 19.26 -2.69
CA ASP A 96 -4.13 18.44 -3.90
C ASP A 96 -2.72 18.37 -4.51
N LEU A 97 -2.06 19.52 -4.70
CA LEU A 97 -0.70 19.55 -5.25
C LEU A 97 0.31 18.82 -4.35
N ARG A 98 0.11 18.85 -3.02
CA ARG A 98 0.94 18.08 -2.09
C ARG A 98 0.64 16.59 -2.18
N ASN A 99 -0.62 16.19 -2.32
CA ASN A 99 -0.98 14.78 -2.56
C ASN A 99 -0.32 14.25 -3.85
N VAL A 100 -0.32 15.05 -4.93
CA VAL A 100 0.38 14.73 -6.18
C VAL A 100 1.89 14.55 -5.94
N ARG A 101 2.54 15.47 -5.22
CA ARG A 101 3.98 15.36 -4.88
C ARG A 101 4.26 14.14 -4.01
N MET A 102 3.42 13.86 -3.01
CA MET A 102 3.56 12.67 -2.16
C MET A 102 3.49 11.39 -2.99
N ARG A 103 2.52 11.29 -3.91
CA ARG A 103 2.38 10.08 -4.74
C ARG A 103 3.55 9.88 -5.69
N PHE A 104 3.95 10.91 -6.43
CA PHE A 104 4.91 10.73 -7.52
C PHE A 104 6.36 10.93 -7.11
N LEU A 105 6.66 11.79 -6.13
CA LEU A 105 8.03 12.07 -5.72
C LEU A 105 8.45 11.32 -4.46
N PHE A 106 7.50 11.10 -3.54
CA PHE A 106 7.80 10.46 -2.26
C PHE A 106 7.58 8.95 -2.31
N PHE A 107 6.32 8.53 -2.44
CA PHE A 107 5.94 7.12 -2.46
C PHE A 107 6.25 6.44 -3.80
N GLU A 108 6.36 7.22 -4.88
CA GLU A 108 6.52 6.71 -6.25
C GLU A 108 5.45 5.63 -6.55
N THR A 109 4.18 5.98 -6.35
CA THR A 109 3.05 5.02 -6.34
C THR A 109 2.84 4.28 -7.66
N PHE A 110 3.37 4.82 -8.76
CA PHE A 110 3.44 4.11 -10.04
C PHE A 110 4.27 2.81 -9.95
N LYS A 111 5.24 2.74 -9.02
CA LYS A 111 6.07 1.56 -8.73
C LYS A 111 5.64 0.86 -7.45
N TYR A 112 5.25 1.62 -6.43
CA TYR A 112 4.86 1.12 -5.12
C TYR A 112 3.47 1.64 -4.75
N PRO A 113 2.39 1.10 -5.34
CA PRO A 113 1.04 1.64 -5.17
C PRO A 113 0.50 1.45 -3.75
N SER A 114 1.07 0.52 -3.00
CA SER A 114 0.64 0.18 -1.65
C SER A 114 1.81 -0.01 -0.68
N ALA A 115 1.56 0.25 0.59
CA ALA A 115 2.33 -0.26 1.70
C ALA A 115 1.57 -1.42 2.37
N GLU A 116 2.30 -2.32 3.02
CA GLU A 116 1.72 -3.50 3.65
C GLU A 116 2.27 -3.72 5.05
N LEU A 117 1.38 -3.92 6.02
CA LEU A 117 1.71 -4.35 7.37
C LEU A 117 1.30 -5.81 7.52
N THR A 118 2.19 -6.63 8.07
CA THR A 118 1.89 -8.01 8.49
C THR A 118 2.27 -8.21 9.94
N ALA A 119 1.45 -8.92 10.69
CA ALA A 119 1.73 -9.23 12.10
C ALA A 119 1.21 -10.62 12.48
N LYS A 120 1.83 -11.21 13.50
CA LYS A 120 1.32 -12.41 14.16
C LYS A 120 0.75 -11.99 15.51
N VAL A 121 -0.57 -11.98 15.60
CA VAL A 121 -1.29 -11.72 16.84
C VAL A 121 -1.30 -13.00 17.67
N ASP A 122 -0.75 -12.92 18.87
CA ASP A 122 -0.84 -13.99 19.86
C ASP A 122 -2.24 -14.00 20.50
N PRO A 123 -3.05 -15.06 20.34
CA PRO A 123 -4.35 -15.15 20.98
C PRO A 123 -4.27 -15.06 22.51
N ALA A 124 -3.16 -15.52 23.12
CA ALA A 124 -2.97 -15.45 24.56
C ALA A 124 -2.84 -14.00 25.05
N ALA A 125 -2.24 -13.11 24.26
CA ALA A 125 -2.14 -11.68 24.56
C ALA A 125 -3.52 -10.98 24.58
N LEU A 126 -4.54 -11.59 23.96
CA LEU A 126 -5.91 -11.09 23.90
C LEU A 126 -6.92 -11.93 24.70
N ALA A 127 -6.47 -12.91 25.49
CA ALA A 127 -7.35 -13.85 26.20
C ALA A 127 -8.36 -13.15 27.12
N ASP A 128 -7.93 -12.04 27.75
CA ASP A 128 -8.77 -11.26 28.65
C ASP A 128 -9.76 -10.31 27.93
N LEU A 129 -9.69 -10.20 26.60
CA LEU A 129 -10.48 -9.21 25.86
C LEU A 129 -11.99 -9.43 26.00
N GLY A 130 -12.43 -10.70 26.04
CA GLY A 130 -13.85 -11.04 26.21
C GLY A 130 -14.41 -10.62 27.57
N THR A 131 -13.60 -10.64 28.63
CA THR A 131 -14.04 -10.32 30.00
C THR A 131 -13.78 -8.86 30.36
N LYS A 132 -12.61 -8.32 30.02
CA LYS A 132 -12.21 -6.94 30.33
C LYS A 132 -12.73 -5.92 29.32
N ARG A 133 -13.19 -6.36 28.14
CA ARG A 133 -13.60 -5.54 26.98
C ARG A 133 -12.51 -4.59 26.45
N ARG A 134 -11.36 -4.46 27.13
CA ARG A 134 -10.24 -3.62 26.76
C ARG A 134 -8.93 -4.22 27.28
N VAL A 135 -7.96 -4.39 26.40
CA VAL A 135 -6.64 -4.98 26.71
C VAL A 135 -5.55 -4.15 26.05
N LYS A 136 -4.41 -4.00 26.72
CA LYS A 136 -3.19 -3.43 26.15
C LYS A 136 -2.26 -4.54 25.75
N ALA A 137 -1.61 -4.39 24.60
CA ALA A 137 -0.62 -5.35 24.12
C ALA A 137 0.51 -4.62 23.39
N VAL A 138 1.64 -5.29 23.32
CA VAL A 138 2.74 -4.91 22.44
C VAL A 138 2.63 -5.78 21.20
N LEU A 139 2.58 -5.16 20.02
CA LEU A 139 2.42 -5.85 18.75
C LEU A 139 3.67 -5.64 17.89
N PRO A 140 4.54 -6.65 17.77
CA PRO A 140 5.55 -6.70 16.72
C PRO A 140 4.88 -6.88 15.35
N PHE A 141 5.33 -6.14 14.35
CA PHE A 141 4.83 -6.23 12.98
C PHE A 141 5.94 -5.94 11.98
N ARG A 142 5.75 -6.41 10.74
CA ARG A 142 6.60 -6.08 9.60
C ARG A 142 5.88 -5.10 8.70
N LEU A 143 6.52 -3.98 8.39
CA LEU A 143 6.07 -2.98 7.43
C LEU A 143 6.89 -3.09 6.14
N ASN A 144 6.22 -3.36 5.03
CA ASN A 144 6.73 -3.15 3.69
C ASN A 144 6.32 -1.76 3.21
N LEU A 145 7.31 -0.89 2.97
CA LEU A 145 7.10 0.43 2.39
C LEU A 145 8.20 0.69 1.35
N HIS A 146 7.81 1.16 0.17
CA HIS A 146 8.74 1.40 -0.95
C HIS A 146 9.56 0.15 -1.36
N GLY A 147 9.00 -1.04 -1.13
CA GLY A 147 9.65 -2.31 -1.43
C GLY A 147 10.75 -2.72 -0.45
N VAL A 148 10.84 -2.06 0.71
CA VAL A 148 11.75 -2.41 1.80
C VAL A 148 10.93 -2.89 3.00
N ASP A 149 11.33 -4.03 3.56
CA ASP A 149 10.74 -4.59 4.78
C ASP A 149 11.48 -4.14 6.02
N LYS A 150 10.73 -3.74 7.05
CA LYS A 150 11.24 -3.41 8.38
C LYS A 150 10.35 -3.97 9.47
N ASP A 151 10.98 -4.58 10.47
CA ASP A 151 10.31 -5.02 11.67
C ASP A 151 10.22 -3.84 12.64
N LEU A 152 9.01 -3.57 13.13
CA LEU A 152 8.64 -2.47 14.01
C LEU A 152 7.75 -3.00 15.13
N GLU A 153 7.47 -2.15 16.12
CA GLU A 153 6.63 -2.48 17.26
C GLU A 153 5.63 -1.35 17.52
N ALA A 154 4.40 -1.72 17.91
CA ALA A 154 3.38 -0.79 18.35
C ALA A 154 2.85 -1.19 19.73
N ASN A 155 2.79 -0.21 20.64
CA ASN A 155 1.94 -0.32 21.83
C ASN A 155 0.49 -0.09 21.38
N ILE A 156 -0.38 -1.07 21.60
CA ILE A 156 -1.76 -1.03 21.14
C ILE A 156 -2.75 -1.19 22.29
N VAL A 157 -3.92 -0.59 22.10
CA VAL A 157 -5.11 -0.83 22.90
C VAL A 157 -6.13 -1.51 22.01
N VAL A 158 -6.56 -2.70 22.42
CA VAL A 158 -7.64 -3.46 21.77
C VAL A 158 -8.89 -3.29 22.60
N THR A 159 -9.98 -2.80 21.99
CA THR A 159 -11.27 -2.55 22.64
C THR A 159 -12.37 -3.32 21.92
N MET A 160 -13.06 -4.20 22.64
CA MET A 160 -14.24 -4.90 22.15
C MET A 160 -15.44 -3.95 22.18
N ILE A 161 -15.86 -3.47 21.01
CA ILE A 161 -17.01 -2.57 20.84
C ILE A 161 -18.31 -3.36 20.99
N SER A 162 -18.33 -4.57 20.42
CA SER A 162 -19.38 -5.58 20.60
C SER A 162 -18.78 -6.97 20.44
N ASP A 163 -19.58 -8.02 20.59
CA ASP A 163 -19.13 -9.41 20.41
C ASP A 163 -18.68 -9.72 18.96
N SER A 164 -18.99 -8.84 18.01
CA SER A 164 -18.63 -8.98 16.58
C SER A 164 -17.80 -7.82 16.04
N MET A 165 -17.36 -6.90 16.90
CA MET A 165 -16.64 -5.70 16.48
C MET A 165 -15.56 -5.31 17.48
N VAL A 166 -14.36 -5.05 16.99
CA VAL A 166 -13.19 -4.68 17.79
C VAL A 166 -12.50 -3.46 17.20
N SER A 167 -12.05 -2.53 18.04
CA SER A 167 -11.13 -1.45 17.67
C SER A 167 -9.72 -1.80 18.15
N VAL A 168 -8.73 -1.56 17.30
CA VAL A 168 -7.31 -1.70 17.58
C VAL A 168 -6.65 -0.34 17.32
N ALA A 169 -6.27 0.35 18.39
CA ALA A 169 -5.70 1.69 18.31
C ALA A 169 -4.27 1.73 18.83
N SER A 170 -3.44 2.60 18.26
CA SER A 170 -2.12 2.89 18.79
C SER A 170 -2.26 3.59 20.15
N GLU A 171 -1.66 3.03 21.21
CA GLU A 171 -1.58 3.67 22.52
C GLU A 171 -0.65 4.89 22.49
N THR A 172 0.46 4.75 21.77
CA THR A 172 1.43 5.81 21.49
C THR A 172 1.74 5.83 20.00
N PRO A 173 2.07 7.00 19.41
CA PRO A 173 2.48 7.05 18.01
C PRO A 173 3.70 6.15 17.73
N VAL A 174 3.67 5.46 16.59
CA VAL A 174 4.79 4.68 16.08
C VAL A 174 5.71 5.60 15.28
N ALA A 175 6.99 5.65 15.64
CA ALA A 175 7.98 6.38 14.88
C ALA A 175 8.40 5.58 13.63
N VAL A 176 8.29 6.21 12.46
CA VAL A 176 8.73 5.64 11.18
C VAL A 176 9.85 6.51 10.63
N HIS A 177 11.07 5.96 10.60
CA HIS A 177 12.23 6.64 10.07
C HIS A 177 12.28 6.44 8.54
N VAL A 178 12.37 7.54 7.81
CA VAL A 178 12.29 7.52 6.34
C VAL A 178 13.53 6.87 5.71
N GLU A 179 14.68 6.98 6.39
CA GLU A 179 15.94 6.35 5.98
C GLU A 179 15.88 4.83 5.94
N ASP A 180 15.10 4.21 6.84
CA ASP A 180 14.95 2.77 6.90
C ASP A 180 14.38 2.19 5.61
N PHE A 181 13.58 2.98 4.89
CA PHE A 181 12.93 2.57 3.64
C PHE A 181 13.62 3.14 2.40
N GLY A 182 14.84 3.69 2.53
CA GLY A 182 15.58 4.24 1.40
C GLY A 182 14.98 5.52 0.80
N LEU A 183 14.12 6.21 1.55
CA LEU A 183 13.32 7.32 1.06
C LEU A 183 13.95 8.72 1.29
N LEU A 184 15.18 8.81 1.83
CA LEU A 184 15.87 10.10 1.99
C LEU A 184 16.01 10.90 0.68
N PRO A 185 16.40 10.30 -0.46
CA PRO A 185 16.43 11.01 -1.74
C PRO A 185 15.05 11.53 -2.16
N ASN A 186 13.98 10.85 -1.74
CA ASN A 186 12.61 11.19 -2.06
C ASN A 186 12.10 12.36 -1.18
N VAL A 187 12.60 12.49 0.06
CA VAL A 187 12.44 13.72 0.86
C VAL A 187 13.10 14.91 0.17
N ASP A 188 14.30 14.74 -0.38
CA ASP A 188 14.98 15.82 -1.12
C ASP A 188 14.17 16.28 -2.34
N LYS A 189 13.57 15.34 -3.08
CA LYS A 189 12.64 15.66 -4.19
C LYS A 189 11.45 16.50 -3.70
N LEU A 190 10.85 16.14 -2.55
CA LEU A 190 9.76 16.93 -1.96
C LEU A 190 10.20 18.34 -1.57
N GLN A 191 11.36 18.48 -0.92
CA GLN A 191 11.92 19.76 -0.50
C GLN A 191 12.12 20.70 -1.70
N GLN A 192 12.75 20.18 -2.76
CA GLN A 192 12.98 20.92 -4.01
C GLN A 192 11.68 21.27 -4.72
N ALA A 193 10.71 20.35 -4.77
CA ALA A 193 9.43 20.58 -5.44
C ALA A 193 8.56 21.60 -4.70
N ALA A 194 8.62 21.63 -3.37
CA ALA A 194 7.84 22.55 -2.55
C ALA A 194 8.58 23.84 -2.17
N ASN A 195 9.85 23.98 -2.57
CA ASN A 195 10.73 25.07 -2.15
C ASN A 195 10.73 25.25 -0.62
N VAL A 196 10.84 24.13 0.10
CA VAL A 196 10.93 24.10 1.55
C VAL A 196 12.27 23.56 1.98
N THR A 197 12.82 24.14 3.04
CA THR A 197 14.03 23.66 3.70
C THR A 197 13.64 22.79 4.89
N ASN A 198 14.34 21.69 5.08
CA ASN A 198 14.32 20.85 6.27
C ASN A 198 12.94 20.21 6.55
N ILE A 199 12.64 19.14 5.84
CA ILE A 199 11.65 18.14 6.25
C ILE A 199 12.38 17.14 7.16
N VAL A 200 11.89 16.96 8.39
CA VAL A 200 12.45 15.99 9.32
C VAL A 200 12.19 14.59 8.76
N PRO A 201 13.22 13.72 8.60
CA PRO A 201 13.09 12.40 7.96
C PRO A 201 12.49 11.34 8.90
N THR A 202 11.50 11.74 9.70
CA THR A 202 10.77 10.86 10.62
C THR A 202 9.31 11.29 10.61
N ALA A 203 8.41 10.31 10.54
CA ALA A 203 6.98 10.52 10.71
C ALA A 203 6.49 9.79 11.96
N SER A 204 5.58 10.43 12.70
CA SER A 204 4.86 9.78 13.80
C SER A 204 3.51 9.30 13.30
N VAL A 205 3.26 8.00 13.39
CA VAL A 205 2.05 7.35 12.85
C VAL A 205 1.12 6.94 14.00
N SER A 206 -0.15 7.29 13.90
CA SER A 206 -1.19 6.89 14.84
C SER A 206 -2.39 6.33 14.09
N PHE A 207 -3.05 5.34 14.66
CA PHE A 207 -4.15 4.64 14.01
C PHE A 207 -5.23 4.23 15.01
N ASP A 208 -6.44 4.06 14.48
CA ASP A 208 -7.56 3.36 15.10
C ASP A 208 -8.24 2.54 14.00
N PHE A 209 -8.10 1.22 14.08
CA PHE A 209 -8.61 0.29 13.10
C PHE A 209 -9.76 -0.52 13.68
N VAL A 210 -10.91 -0.44 13.03
CA VAL A 210 -12.09 -1.21 13.41
C VAL A 210 -12.17 -2.45 12.55
N PHE A 211 -12.35 -3.61 13.18
CA PHE A 211 -12.55 -4.89 12.53
C PHE A 211 -13.91 -5.47 12.91
N ASN A 212 -14.58 -6.07 11.93
CA ASN A 212 -15.82 -6.82 12.10
C ASN A 212 -15.54 -8.32 11.94
N ALA A 213 -16.19 -9.15 12.74
CA ALA A 213 -16.15 -10.59 12.59
C ALA A 213 -16.81 -11.01 11.27
N ASP A 214 -16.17 -11.88 10.50
CA ASP A 214 -16.70 -12.35 9.22
C ASP A 214 -18.04 -13.06 9.42
N GLY A 215 -19.00 -12.80 8.53
CA GLY A 215 -20.36 -13.35 8.62
C GLY A 215 -21.25 -12.66 9.67
N SER A 216 -20.74 -11.69 10.43
CA SER A 216 -21.58 -10.83 11.24
C SER A 216 -22.42 -9.91 10.34
N LYS A 217 -23.70 -9.74 10.68
CA LYS A 217 -24.49 -8.66 10.07
C LYS A 217 -23.82 -7.35 10.46
N PRO A 218 -23.58 -6.41 9.52
CA PRO A 218 -23.04 -5.10 9.87
C PRO A 218 -23.82 -4.57 11.06
N ALA A 219 -23.12 -4.18 12.14
CA ALA A 219 -23.78 -3.56 13.28
C ALA A 219 -24.68 -2.47 12.72
N ALA A 220 -25.95 -2.42 13.15
CA ALA A 220 -26.83 -1.35 12.74
C ALA A 220 -26.09 -0.05 13.03
N VAL A 221 -25.79 0.72 11.98
CA VAL A 221 -25.05 1.98 12.09
C VAL A 221 -25.85 2.81 13.08
N GLN A 222 -25.37 2.89 14.32
CA GLN A 222 -25.87 3.93 15.19
C GLN A 222 -25.40 5.20 14.51
N THR A 223 -26.35 6.00 14.03
CA THR A 223 -26.10 7.34 13.50
C THR A 223 -25.63 8.22 14.64
N VAL A 224 -24.43 7.97 15.14
CA VAL A 224 -23.60 9.03 15.70
C VAL A 224 -23.22 9.88 14.51
N ALA A 225 -23.62 11.16 14.56
CA ALA A 225 -23.21 12.18 13.63
C ALA A 225 -21.70 12.46 13.79
N ALA A 226 -20.87 11.46 13.56
CA ALA A 226 -19.46 11.66 13.30
C ALA A 226 -19.38 12.24 11.87
N SER A 227 -18.73 13.39 11.75
CA SER A 227 -18.37 13.97 10.46
C SER A 227 -17.76 12.89 9.55
N THR A 228 -18.52 12.47 8.54
CA THR A 228 -18.08 11.50 7.52
C THR A 228 -17.01 12.08 6.58
N ALA A 229 -16.60 13.34 6.77
CA ALA A 229 -15.63 14.00 5.92
C ALA A 229 -14.20 13.41 6.06
N ASP A 230 -13.90 12.79 7.21
CA ASP A 230 -12.53 12.57 7.65
C ASP A 230 -12.07 11.10 7.76
N VAL A 231 -12.97 10.14 7.53
CA VAL A 231 -12.73 8.70 7.60
C VAL A 231 -13.24 8.05 6.31
N GLY A 232 -12.83 6.81 6.02
CA GLY A 232 -13.34 6.08 4.87
C GLY A 232 -12.54 6.26 3.59
N PRO A 233 -12.77 5.33 2.63
CA PRO A 233 -12.06 5.33 1.37
C PRO A 233 -12.46 6.54 0.52
N VAL A 234 -11.48 7.15 -0.13
CA VAL A 234 -11.63 8.26 -1.07
C VAL A 234 -11.37 7.78 -2.50
N PRO A 235 -12.05 8.37 -3.51
CA PRO A 235 -11.71 8.15 -4.89
C PRO A 235 -10.25 8.52 -5.17
N THR A 236 -9.50 7.63 -5.80
CA THR A 236 -8.13 7.92 -6.25
C THR A 236 -8.15 8.57 -7.62
N ASP A 237 -6.99 9.06 -8.06
CA ASP A 237 -6.81 9.58 -9.42
C ASP A 237 -7.26 8.59 -10.48
N ALA A 238 -7.09 7.27 -10.26
CA ALA A 238 -7.52 6.22 -11.16
C ALA A 238 -9.05 6.23 -11.39
N ALA A 239 -9.85 6.60 -10.38
CA ALA A 239 -11.31 6.64 -10.46
C ALA A 239 -11.87 7.89 -11.17
N LYS A 240 -11.09 8.97 -11.31
CA LYS A 240 -11.55 10.20 -11.98
C LYS A 240 -11.66 9.99 -13.49
N ALA A 241 -12.76 10.43 -14.10
CA ALA A 241 -12.94 10.37 -15.55
C ALA A 241 -12.01 11.34 -16.29
N ASN A 242 -11.97 12.60 -15.84
CA ASN A 242 -11.09 13.66 -16.33
C ASN A 242 -10.56 14.48 -15.15
N PHE A 243 -9.45 15.18 -15.37
CA PHE A 243 -8.92 16.20 -14.46
C PHE A 243 -9.27 17.60 -14.97
N SER A 244 -9.34 18.57 -14.06
CA SER A 244 -9.35 19.98 -14.44
C SER A 244 -8.01 20.40 -15.07
N ASP A 245 -8.02 21.51 -15.82
CA ASP A 245 -6.79 22.04 -16.43
C ASP A 245 -5.67 22.26 -15.40
N GLU A 246 -6.00 22.82 -14.23
CA GLU A 246 -5.04 23.06 -13.16
C GLU A 246 -4.47 21.74 -12.62
N GLU A 247 -5.34 20.75 -12.37
CA GLU A 247 -4.94 19.42 -11.94
C GLU A 247 -4.02 18.73 -12.94
N CYS A 248 -4.29 18.89 -14.24
CA CYS A 248 -3.45 18.39 -15.31
C CYS A 248 -2.06 19.04 -15.30
N LEU A 249 -2.01 20.39 -15.33
CA LEU A 249 -0.76 21.15 -15.32
C LEU A 249 0.11 20.79 -14.10
N ASN A 250 -0.51 20.71 -12.92
CA ASN A 250 0.15 20.35 -11.68
C ASN A 250 0.73 18.92 -11.72
N ARG A 251 0.01 17.95 -12.29
CA ARG A 251 0.50 16.57 -12.42
C ARG A 251 1.70 16.47 -13.35
N PHE A 252 1.67 17.10 -14.52
CA PHE A 252 2.82 17.10 -15.44
C PHE A 252 4.06 17.77 -14.84
N ALA A 253 3.87 18.91 -14.17
CA ALA A 253 4.96 19.60 -13.48
C ALA A 253 5.63 18.73 -12.40
N VAL A 254 4.88 17.84 -11.75
CA VAL A 254 5.41 16.90 -10.75
C VAL A 254 5.99 15.65 -11.41
N LEU A 255 5.31 15.05 -12.38
CA LEU A 255 5.78 13.86 -13.11
C LEU A 255 7.16 14.10 -13.75
N SER A 256 7.38 15.30 -14.28
CA SER A 256 8.66 15.74 -14.84
C SER A 256 9.83 15.72 -13.85
N ARG A 257 9.57 15.68 -12.54
CA ARG A 257 10.60 15.71 -11.48
C ARG A 257 10.91 14.33 -10.91
N THR A 258 10.21 13.29 -11.36
CA THR A 258 10.42 11.92 -10.89
C THR A 258 11.78 11.35 -11.33
N GLY A 259 12.25 11.75 -12.52
CA GLY A 259 13.51 11.27 -13.12
C GLY A 259 13.49 9.79 -13.50
N ALA A 260 12.32 9.15 -13.58
CA ALA A 260 12.21 7.69 -13.74
C ALA A 260 12.01 7.21 -15.19
N ILE A 261 12.47 8.00 -16.18
CA ILE A 261 12.58 7.55 -17.58
C ILE A 261 14.04 7.21 -17.89
N TYR A 262 14.28 5.95 -18.21
CA TYR A 262 15.61 5.38 -18.42
C TYR A 262 15.75 4.84 -19.84
N PHE A 263 16.99 4.88 -20.35
CA PHE A 263 17.35 4.35 -21.65
C PHE A 263 18.52 3.40 -21.51
N ARG A 264 18.62 2.43 -22.42
CA ARG A 264 19.82 1.59 -22.51
C ARG A 264 21.05 2.44 -22.82
N SER A 265 22.22 1.96 -22.39
CA SER A 265 23.49 2.66 -22.56
C SER A 265 23.70 3.12 -24.01
N ALA A 266 24.11 4.38 -24.18
CA ALA A 266 24.34 5.04 -25.47
C ALA A 266 23.18 4.92 -26.49
N SER A 267 21.93 4.74 -26.01
CA SER A 267 20.77 4.48 -26.87
C SER A 267 19.59 5.41 -26.59
N ALA A 268 18.65 5.45 -27.53
CA ALA A 268 17.29 5.97 -27.37
C ALA A 268 16.26 4.86 -27.12
N ARG A 269 16.70 3.60 -26.98
CA ARG A 269 15.82 2.49 -26.59
C ARG A 269 15.47 2.61 -25.12
N LEU A 270 14.17 2.79 -24.85
CA LEU A 270 13.62 2.82 -23.50
C LEU A 270 13.95 1.54 -22.73
N ASP A 271 14.33 1.73 -21.48
CA ASP A 271 14.48 0.64 -20.53
C ASP A 271 13.12 0.24 -19.95
N ASN A 272 12.95 -1.05 -19.65
CA ASN A 272 11.75 -1.58 -19.04
C ASN A 272 11.45 -0.95 -17.68
N GLN A 273 12.46 -0.45 -16.97
CA GLN A 273 12.31 0.28 -15.71
C GLN A 273 11.45 1.56 -15.86
N SER A 274 11.31 2.10 -17.07
CA SER A 274 10.50 3.31 -17.34
C SER A 274 9.01 3.03 -17.48
N ARG A 275 8.62 1.76 -17.71
CA ARG A 275 7.23 1.40 -18.03
C ARG A 275 6.23 1.85 -16.96
N PRO A 276 6.49 1.71 -15.66
CA PRO A 276 5.55 2.17 -14.63
C PRO A 276 5.27 3.67 -14.71
N LEU A 277 6.31 4.50 -14.86
CA LEU A 277 6.13 5.95 -15.02
C LEU A 277 5.45 6.29 -16.35
N LEU A 278 5.77 5.61 -17.45
CA LEU A 278 5.11 5.83 -18.73
C LEU A 278 3.61 5.51 -18.68
N ALA A 279 3.23 4.45 -17.97
CA ALA A 279 1.82 4.11 -17.77
C ALA A 279 1.10 5.21 -16.97
N GLU A 280 1.75 5.77 -15.95
CA GLU A 280 1.21 6.91 -15.20
C GLU A 280 1.05 8.16 -16.09
N VAL A 281 2.07 8.49 -16.89
CA VAL A 281 2.01 9.61 -17.85
C VAL A 281 0.84 9.41 -18.82
N VAL A 282 0.69 8.22 -19.41
CA VAL A 282 -0.44 7.90 -20.31
C VAL A 282 -1.78 8.06 -19.59
N GLY A 283 -1.89 7.56 -18.35
CA GLY A 283 -3.09 7.72 -17.52
C GLY A 283 -3.45 9.18 -17.25
N VAL A 284 -2.46 10.03 -16.99
CA VAL A 284 -2.67 11.47 -16.81
C VAL A 284 -3.04 12.16 -18.12
N VAL A 285 -2.33 11.89 -19.23
CA VAL A 285 -2.66 12.50 -20.53
C VAL A 285 -4.08 12.13 -20.98
N GLY A 286 -4.48 10.87 -20.81
CA GLY A 286 -5.82 10.39 -21.19
C GLY A 286 -6.95 11.09 -20.43
N LYS A 287 -6.68 11.60 -19.23
CA LYS A 287 -7.63 12.36 -18.39
C LYS A 287 -7.52 13.88 -18.59
N CYS A 288 -6.65 14.32 -19.50
CA CYS A 288 -6.34 15.71 -19.81
C CYS A 288 -6.52 16.02 -21.32
N PRO A 289 -7.71 15.77 -21.91
CA PRO A 289 -7.90 15.88 -23.36
C PRO A 289 -7.68 17.29 -23.93
N GLY A 290 -7.85 18.34 -23.10
CA GLY A 290 -7.68 19.74 -23.50
C GLY A 290 -6.23 20.24 -23.51
N LEU A 291 -5.25 19.41 -23.17
CA LEU A 291 -3.84 19.83 -23.11
C LEU A 291 -2.99 19.19 -24.21
N LYS A 292 -1.96 19.95 -24.60
CA LYS A 292 -0.83 19.47 -25.39
C LYS A 292 0.36 19.25 -24.46
N VAL A 293 0.97 18.08 -24.55
CA VAL A 293 2.11 17.68 -23.75
C VAL A 293 3.36 17.62 -24.62
N GLU A 294 4.38 18.39 -24.23
CA GLU A 294 5.72 18.28 -24.79
C GLU A 294 6.56 17.34 -23.94
N VAL A 295 7.19 16.38 -24.60
CA VAL A 295 8.26 15.55 -24.07
C VAL A 295 9.59 16.20 -24.44
N SER A 296 10.31 16.68 -23.44
CA SER A 296 11.57 17.42 -23.63
C SER A 296 12.76 16.53 -23.25
N GLY A 297 13.67 16.30 -24.18
CA GLY A 297 14.87 15.49 -23.96
C GLY A 297 16.10 16.33 -23.66
N HIS A 298 16.90 15.92 -22.67
CA HIS A 298 18.12 16.62 -22.25
C HIS A 298 19.31 15.67 -22.09
N THR A 299 20.51 16.19 -22.30
CA THR A 299 21.79 15.52 -22.02
C THR A 299 22.64 16.34 -21.06
N ASP A 300 23.69 15.73 -20.52
CA ASP A 300 24.82 16.48 -19.96
C ASP A 300 25.70 17.04 -21.08
N SER A 301 26.81 17.67 -20.70
CA SER A 301 27.78 18.24 -21.63
C SER A 301 28.83 17.26 -22.16
N ASP A 302 28.65 15.95 -21.96
CA ASP A 302 29.61 14.96 -22.47
C ASP A 302 29.30 14.64 -23.94
N GLY A 303 30.31 14.77 -24.81
CA GLY A 303 30.15 14.60 -26.26
C GLY A 303 30.08 15.94 -27.02
N SER A 304 29.76 15.88 -28.32
CA SER A 304 29.60 17.11 -29.10
C SER A 304 28.16 17.64 -29.00
N PRO A 305 27.95 18.98 -28.99
CA PRO A 305 26.61 19.56 -28.92
C PRO A 305 25.64 19.02 -29.98
N ALA A 306 26.12 18.80 -31.21
CA ALA A 306 25.32 18.22 -32.29
C ALA A 306 24.89 16.77 -32.01
N THR A 307 25.78 15.95 -31.44
CA THR A 307 25.47 14.56 -31.05
C THR A 307 24.47 14.55 -29.90
N ASN A 308 24.67 15.44 -28.93
CA ASN A 308 23.81 15.60 -27.76
C ASN A 308 22.41 16.04 -28.15
N LYS A 309 22.29 17.01 -29.06
CA LYS A 309 21.02 17.43 -29.64
C LYS A 309 20.29 16.26 -30.29
N LEU A 310 20.95 15.52 -31.18
CA LEU A 310 20.34 14.39 -31.90
C LEU A 310 19.94 13.24 -30.96
N LEU A 311 20.77 12.93 -29.96
CA LEU A 311 20.44 11.89 -28.98
C LEU A 311 19.24 12.27 -28.13
N SER A 312 19.20 13.51 -27.65
CA SER A 312 18.08 14.03 -26.85
C SER A 312 16.75 14.01 -27.62
N GLU A 313 16.79 14.39 -28.90
CA GLU A 313 15.62 14.37 -29.81
C GLU A 313 15.10 12.94 -29.99
N ARG A 314 15.99 11.99 -30.30
CA ARG A 314 15.61 10.58 -30.46
C ARG A 314 15.01 9.99 -29.20
N ARG A 315 15.53 10.36 -28.03
CA ARG A 315 15.01 9.92 -26.72
C ARG A 315 13.63 10.50 -26.43
N ALA A 316 13.44 11.79 -26.67
CA ALA A 316 12.13 12.43 -26.55
C ALA A 316 11.11 11.78 -27.50
N GLN A 317 11.51 11.53 -28.75
CA GLN A 317 10.65 10.89 -29.74
C GLN A 317 10.28 9.45 -29.33
N ALA A 318 11.22 8.67 -28.80
CA ALA A 318 10.94 7.32 -28.32
C ALA A 318 9.91 7.28 -27.19
N VAL A 319 9.95 8.27 -26.28
CA VAL A 319 8.94 8.43 -25.22
C VAL A 319 7.59 8.85 -25.81
N ALA A 320 7.58 9.83 -26.69
CA ALA A 320 6.35 10.29 -27.36
C ALA A 320 5.68 9.16 -28.15
N ASP A 321 6.46 8.35 -28.86
CA ASP A 321 5.96 7.18 -29.61
C ASP A 321 5.40 6.11 -28.68
N ALA A 322 6.04 5.87 -27.53
CA ALA A 322 5.50 4.95 -26.53
C ALA A 322 4.15 5.42 -25.96
N ILE A 323 4.00 6.73 -25.71
CA ILE A 323 2.75 7.33 -25.23
C ILE A 323 1.64 7.22 -26.30
N VAL A 324 1.96 7.51 -27.56
CA VAL A 324 1.01 7.39 -28.68
C VAL A 324 0.61 5.93 -28.94
N ALA A 325 1.58 5.01 -28.90
CA ALA A 325 1.30 3.57 -29.04
C ALA A 325 0.40 3.03 -27.93
N ALA A 326 0.36 3.69 -26.76
CA ALA A 326 -0.53 3.37 -25.65
C ALA A 326 -1.94 3.98 -25.78
N GLY A 327 -2.26 4.65 -26.90
CA GLY A 327 -3.61 5.11 -27.23
C GLY A 327 -3.83 6.61 -27.13
N ILE A 328 -2.82 7.40 -26.80
CA ILE A 328 -2.92 8.87 -26.80
C ILE A 328 -2.82 9.42 -28.22
N ALA A 329 -3.66 10.40 -28.56
CA ALA A 329 -3.64 11.01 -29.88
C ALA A 329 -2.30 11.73 -30.14
N ARG A 330 -1.69 11.49 -31.32
CA ARG A 330 -0.45 12.14 -31.74
C ARG A 330 -0.54 13.68 -31.71
N THR A 331 -1.71 14.24 -31.95
CA THR A 331 -1.95 15.69 -31.90
C THR A 331 -1.74 16.29 -30.51
N GLN A 332 -1.87 15.49 -29.44
CA GLN A 332 -1.66 15.93 -28.07
C GLN A 332 -0.21 15.83 -27.62
N ILE A 333 0.66 15.12 -28.34
CA ILE A 333 2.04 14.86 -27.91
C ILE A 333 3.04 15.46 -28.89
N THR A 334 3.96 16.27 -28.39
CA THR A 334 5.17 16.69 -29.12
C THR A 334 6.42 16.16 -28.45
N ALA A 335 7.49 15.99 -29.23
CA ALA A 335 8.81 15.66 -28.73
C ALA A 335 9.78 16.76 -29.17
N THR A 336 10.72 17.13 -28.29
CA THR A 336 11.78 18.08 -28.63
C THR A 336 13.04 17.76 -27.85
N GLY A 337 14.16 17.66 -28.57
CA GLY A 337 15.50 17.50 -28.02
C GLY A 337 16.18 18.84 -27.80
N TYR A 338 16.60 19.11 -26.56
CA TYR A 338 17.34 20.32 -26.20
C TYR A 338 18.85 20.08 -26.05
N GLY A 339 19.31 18.83 -26.13
CA GLY A 339 20.70 18.48 -25.85
C GLY A 339 21.14 19.01 -24.49
N GLU A 340 22.29 19.66 -24.45
CA GLU A 340 22.88 20.25 -23.25
C GLU A 340 22.49 21.73 -23.01
N GLU A 341 21.63 22.31 -23.84
CA GLU A 341 21.33 23.76 -23.87
C GLU A 341 20.55 24.26 -22.64
N ARG A 342 19.93 23.35 -21.87
CA ARG A 342 19.06 23.66 -20.71
C ARG A 342 19.43 22.83 -19.47
N PRO A 343 20.60 23.08 -18.86
CA PRO A 343 21.03 22.35 -17.67
C PRO A 343 20.21 22.76 -16.43
N VAL A 344 19.89 21.79 -15.58
CA VAL A 344 19.26 22.01 -14.25
C VAL A 344 20.29 22.05 -13.12
N ALA A 345 21.51 21.59 -13.39
CA ALA A 345 22.66 21.66 -12.51
C ALA A 345 23.94 21.90 -13.32
N ALA A 346 25.00 22.37 -12.69
CA ALA A 346 26.29 22.58 -13.36
C ALA A 346 26.84 21.26 -13.93
N ASN A 347 27.48 21.25 -15.11
CA ASN A 347 28.05 20.02 -15.68
C ASN A 347 29.43 19.65 -15.10
N ASP A 348 29.66 19.94 -13.82
CA ASP A 348 30.97 19.86 -13.15
C ASP A 348 31.20 18.53 -12.41
N THR A 349 30.14 17.86 -11.96
CA THR A 349 30.22 16.62 -11.18
C THR A 349 29.38 15.49 -11.81
N PRO A 350 29.74 14.21 -11.59
CA PRO A 350 28.94 13.08 -12.06
C PRO A 350 27.49 13.13 -11.58
N LYS A 351 27.26 13.60 -10.34
CA LYS A 351 25.92 13.79 -9.75
C LYS A 351 25.13 14.83 -10.54
N ASN A 352 25.70 16.00 -10.80
CA ASN A 352 24.98 17.05 -11.52
C ASN A 352 24.76 16.71 -12.99
N LYS A 353 25.72 16.07 -13.65
CA LYS A 353 25.54 15.54 -15.01
C LYS A 353 24.38 14.54 -15.06
N ALA A 354 24.21 13.69 -14.04
CA ALA A 354 23.08 12.78 -13.95
C ALA A 354 21.72 13.51 -13.90
N LEU A 355 21.64 14.65 -13.22
CA LEU A 355 20.44 15.48 -13.21
C LEU A 355 20.14 16.07 -14.59
N ASN A 356 21.16 16.39 -15.38
CA ASN A 356 20.98 16.95 -16.73
C ASN A 356 20.56 15.90 -17.77
N ARG A 357 20.88 14.62 -17.57
CA ARG A 357 20.41 13.50 -18.41
C ARG A 357 18.97 13.09 -18.03
N ARG A 358 17.98 13.82 -18.53
CA ARG A 358 16.57 13.64 -18.13
C ARG A 358 15.57 13.77 -19.28
N ILE A 359 14.36 13.29 -19.01
CA ILE A 359 13.15 13.59 -19.79
C ILE A 359 12.26 14.48 -18.92
N GLU A 360 11.79 15.57 -19.48
CA GLU A 360 10.79 16.43 -18.87
C GLU A 360 9.45 16.32 -19.60
N PHE A 361 8.38 16.58 -18.85
CA PHE A 361 7.03 16.70 -19.39
C PHE A 361 6.49 18.08 -19.06
N SER A 362 6.11 18.83 -20.09
CA SER A 362 5.40 20.10 -19.91
C SER A 362 4.06 20.03 -20.61
N ALA A 363 3.05 20.68 -20.03
CA ALA A 363 1.72 20.71 -20.60
C ALA A 363 1.28 22.16 -20.81
N THR A 364 0.62 22.41 -21.94
CA THR A 364 0.04 23.71 -22.30
C THR A 364 -1.39 23.49 -22.76
N LYS A 365 -2.24 24.49 -22.59
CA LYS A 365 -3.62 24.43 -23.10
C LYS A 365 -3.59 24.40 -24.62
N LEU A 366 -4.41 23.54 -25.21
CA LEU A 366 -4.69 23.63 -26.64
C LEU A 366 -5.38 24.95 -26.90
N VAL A 367 -4.70 25.85 -27.60
CA VAL A 367 -5.33 27.06 -28.13
C VAL A 367 -6.07 26.60 -29.39
N ASN A 368 -7.39 26.55 -29.31
CA ASN A 368 -8.25 26.35 -30.49
C ASN A 368 -8.39 27.64 -31.27
#